data_AF-A0A7K4H7T0-F1
#
_entry.id   AF-A0A7K4H7T0-F1
#
_cell.length_a   1.000
_cell.length_b   1.000
_cell.length_c   1.000
_cell.angle_alpha   90.00
_cell.angle_beta   90.00
_cell.angle_gamma   90.00
#
_symmetry.space_group_name_H-M   'P 1'
#
loop_
_entity.id
_entity.type
_entity.pdbx_description
1 polymer ?
#
loop_
_entity_poly.entity_id
_entity_poly.type
_entity_poly.pdbx_seq_one_letter_code
_entity_poly.pdbx_strand_id
1 'polypeptide(L)'
;MGNQFDPRVYLQNLYTALENQYQNDPEWTRWNEDRLYFIRELNDNISPHDEPDVCFLTTLCSIARNDQSQSRLASTVMPIFLNDYESDLRNIQTDEDCQNLGLYPKLVPYQWITNLASYLREQNMSFAEFLQNMDGLSGLEIRDELKQVTKAKSTFVKRISIFIRDFLEKDTFGIDQNVRNVLNRVCLPVNEDILVAQCRNAGVDPGRLERLFYLHGKRMCQSRECNACPINVNCRDHRFNI
;
A
#
# COMPACT_ATOMS: atom_id res chain seq x y z
N MET A 1 -38.33 -13.58 -12.80
CA MET A 1 -37.92 -12.80 -11.61
C MET A 1 -36.44 -12.50 -11.77
N GLY A 2 -36.06 -11.25 -12.02
CA GLY A 2 -34.64 -10.91 -12.16
C GLY A 2 -33.98 -11.01 -10.79
N ASN A 3 -32.88 -11.77 -10.66
CA ASN A 3 -32.07 -11.74 -9.46
C ASN A 3 -31.60 -10.30 -9.24
N GLN A 4 -32.09 -9.66 -8.18
CA GLN A 4 -31.67 -8.32 -7.80
C GLN A 4 -30.17 -8.39 -7.48
N PHE A 5 -29.38 -7.55 -8.13
CA PHE A 5 -27.95 -7.45 -7.86
C PHE A 5 -27.73 -6.98 -6.42
N ASP A 6 -27.13 -7.82 -5.58
CA ASP A 6 -26.64 -7.44 -4.25
C ASP A 6 -25.12 -7.19 -4.33
N PRO A 7 -24.65 -5.94 -4.20
CA PRO A 7 -23.24 -5.60 -4.23
C PRO A 7 -22.40 -6.34 -3.18
N ARG A 8 -22.99 -6.71 -2.04
CA ARG A 8 -22.28 -7.43 -0.96
C ARG A 8 -21.96 -8.85 -1.38
N VAL A 9 -22.97 -9.56 -1.91
CA VAL A 9 -22.81 -10.93 -2.43
C VAL A 9 -21.83 -10.93 -3.60
N TYR A 10 -21.90 -9.91 -4.47
CA TYR A 10 -20.95 -9.76 -5.57
C TYR A 10 -19.50 -9.64 -5.08
N LEU A 11 -19.25 -8.77 -4.09
CA LEU A 11 -17.91 -8.56 -3.56
C LEU A 11 -17.38 -9.79 -2.81
N GLN A 12 -18.23 -10.47 -2.02
CA GLN A 12 -17.90 -11.72 -1.36
C GLN A 12 -17.52 -12.80 -2.37
N ASN A 13 -18.30 -12.98 -3.44
CA ASN A 13 -18.00 -13.95 -4.49
C ASN A 13 -16.66 -13.67 -5.18
N LEU A 14 -16.35 -12.39 -5.46
CA LEU A 14 -15.05 -11.98 -6.01
C LEU A 14 -13.91 -12.32 -5.03
N TYR A 15 -14.08 -11.95 -3.76
CA TYR A 15 -13.10 -12.21 -2.72
C TYR A 15 -12.82 -13.71 -2.59
N THR A 16 -13.85 -14.54 -2.43
CA THR A 16 -13.71 -16.00 -2.30
C THR A 16 -13.08 -16.64 -3.52
N ALA A 17 -13.45 -16.21 -4.73
CA ALA A 17 -12.86 -16.74 -5.97
C ALA A 17 -11.35 -16.45 -6.05
N LEU A 18 -10.93 -15.24 -5.70
CA LEU A 18 -9.53 -14.86 -5.71
C LEU A 18 -8.74 -15.49 -4.56
N GLU A 19 -9.33 -15.56 -3.37
CA GLU A 19 -8.72 -16.23 -2.22
C GLU A 19 -8.44 -17.70 -2.54
N ASN A 20 -9.42 -18.42 -3.09
CA ASN A 20 -9.23 -19.81 -3.49
C ASN A 20 -8.12 -19.98 -4.55
N GLN A 21 -7.99 -19.02 -5.47
CA GLN A 21 -6.94 -19.03 -6.49
C GLN A 21 -5.54 -18.81 -5.90
N TYR A 22 -5.40 -17.92 -4.91
CA TYR A 22 -4.10 -17.45 -4.43
C TYR A 22 -3.72 -17.94 -3.02
N GLN A 23 -4.57 -18.69 -2.33
CA GLN A 23 -4.31 -19.19 -0.97
C GLN A 23 -3.00 -20.00 -0.82
N ASN A 24 -2.54 -20.63 -1.89
CA ASN A 24 -1.30 -21.43 -1.92
C ASN A 24 -0.18 -20.73 -2.69
N ASP A 25 -0.37 -19.47 -3.08
CA ASP A 25 0.63 -18.72 -3.84
C ASP A 25 1.80 -18.36 -2.92
N PRO A 26 3.04 -18.76 -3.24
CA PRO A 26 4.19 -18.40 -2.42
C PRO A 26 4.31 -16.89 -2.27
N GLU A 27 3.99 -16.09 -3.29
CA GLU A 27 4.04 -14.62 -3.22
C GLU A 27 2.96 -14.09 -2.25
N TRP A 28 1.79 -14.72 -2.16
CA TRP A 28 0.79 -14.34 -1.15
C TRP A 28 1.33 -14.48 0.28
N THR A 29 2.00 -15.60 0.57
CA THR A 29 2.66 -15.85 1.87
C THR A 29 3.86 -14.92 2.07
N ARG A 30 4.64 -14.72 0.99
CA ARG A 30 5.87 -13.93 0.99
C ARG A 30 5.64 -12.46 1.25
N TRP A 31 4.50 -11.85 0.92
CA TRP A 31 4.29 -10.43 1.21
C TRP A 31 4.13 -10.12 2.71
N ASN A 32 3.61 -11.06 3.50
CA ASN A 32 3.62 -10.95 4.96
C ASN A 32 5.01 -11.24 5.54
N GLU A 33 5.74 -12.18 4.93
CA GLU A 33 7.06 -12.59 5.37
C GLU A 33 8.15 -11.59 4.96
N ASP A 34 8.12 -11.02 3.76
CA ASP A 34 9.08 -10.06 3.20
C ASP A 34 9.07 -8.75 3.99
N ARG A 35 7.92 -8.28 4.51
CA ARG A 35 7.86 -7.12 5.42
C ARG A 35 8.68 -7.36 6.69
N LEU A 36 8.48 -8.52 7.32
CA LEU A 36 9.20 -8.89 8.54
C LEU A 36 10.64 -9.31 8.24
N TYR A 37 10.88 -9.94 7.10
CA TYR A 37 12.18 -10.37 6.63
C TYR A 37 13.07 -9.18 6.28
N PHE A 38 12.53 -8.14 5.63
CA PHE A 38 13.30 -6.94 5.30
C PHE A 38 13.69 -6.16 6.56
N ILE A 39 12.75 -6.02 7.51
CA ILE A 39 13.03 -5.36 8.81
C ILE A 39 14.02 -6.20 9.63
N ARG A 40 13.88 -7.53 9.65
CA ARG A 40 14.81 -8.45 10.34
C ARG A 40 16.20 -8.49 9.70
N GLU A 41 16.31 -8.52 8.37
CA GLU A 41 17.61 -8.50 7.66
C GLU A 41 18.37 -7.18 7.89
N LEU A 42 17.65 -6.06 8.03
CA LEU A 42 18.27 -4.78 8.32
C LEU A 42 18.71 -4.67 9.78
N ASN A 43 18.00 -5.29 10.72
CA ASN A 43 18.41 -5.44 12.11
C ASN A 43 17.54 -6.47 12.85
N ASP A 44 18.13 -7.56 13.34
CA ASP A 44 17.42 -8.63 14.08
C ASP A 44 16.70 -8.14 15.36
N ASN A 45 17.00 -6.92 15.81
CA ASN A 45 16.47 -6.34 17.06
C ASN A 45 15.38 -5.27 16.86
N ILE A 46 15.04 -4.89 15.62
CA ILE A 46 14.01 -3.86 15.38
C ILE A 46 12.63 -4.54 15.31
N SER A 47 11.81 -4.30 16.34
CA SER A 47 10.37 -4.53 16.21
C SER A 47 9.82 -3.46 15.27
N PRO A 48 9.07 -3.83 14.21
CA PRO A 48 8.47 -2.85 13.30
C PRO A 48 7.70 -1.76 14.06
N HIS A 49 6.99 -2.13 15.12
CA HIS A 49 6.18 -1.20 15.91
C HIS A 49 6.97 -0.16 16.71
N ASP A 50 8.27 -0.40 16.93
CA ASP A 50 9.11 0.48 17.73
C ASP A 50 9.82 1.55 16.87
N GLU A 51 9.82 1.39 15.55
CA GLU A 51 10.50 2.30 14.60
C GLU A 51 9.62 2.68 13.39
N PRO A 52 8.60 3.53 13.61
CA PRO A 52 7.67 3.94 12.54
C PRO A 52 8.35 4.71 11.40
N ASP A 53 9.41 5.47 11.70
CA ASP A 53 10.21 6.22 10.73
C ASP A 53 10.86 5.28 9.69
N VAL A 54 11.48 4.20 10.16
CA VAL A 54 12.11 3.17 9.33
C VAL A 54 11.05 2.46 8.49
N CYS A 55 9.90 2.10 9.09
CA CYS A 55 8.82 1.44 8.37
C CYS A 55 8.23 2.33 7.27
N PHE A 56 8.08 3.62 7.54
CA PHE A 56 7.60 4.59 6.56
C PHE A 56 8.57 4.73 5.39
N LEU A 57 9.87 4.95 5.63
CA LEU A 57 10.86 5.03 4.57
C LEU A 57 11.00 3.72 3.79
N THR A 58 10.94 2.57 4.47
CA THR A 58 10.92 1.25 3.81
C THR A 58 9.74 1.14 2.85
N THR A 59 8.54 1.55 3.28
CA THR A 59 7.35 1.57 2.42
C THR A 59 7.53 2.45 1.19
N LEU A 60 8.24 3.57 1.34
CA LEU A 60 8.59 4.44 0.21
C LEU A 60 9.60 3.79 -0.74
N CYS A 61 10.48 2.90 -0.26
CA CYS A 61 11.44 2.15 -1.06
C CYS A 61 10.80 1.01 -1.88
N SER A 62 9.69 0.44 -1.42
CA SER A 62 8.89 -0.57 -2.15
C SER A 62 8.25 -0.06 -3.46
N ILE A 63 8.58 1.17 -3.85
CA ILE A 63 8.13 1.81 -5.08
C ILE A 63 8.78 1.29 -6.36
N ALA A 64 9.97 0.72 -6.27
CA ALA A 64 10.71 0.32 -7.45
C ALA A 64 9.97 -0.81 -8.20
N ARG A 65 10.09 -0.85 -9.53
CA ARG A 65 9.18 -1.61 -10.40
C ARG A 65 9.26 -3.13 -10.26
N ASN A 66 10.35 -3.65 -9.70
CA ASN A 66 10.56 -5.07 -9.44
C ASN A 66 11.27 -5.26 -8.10
N ASP A 67 11.12 -6.45 -7.54
CA ASP A 67 11.59 -6.81 -6.20
C ASP A 67 13.09 -6.53 -6.05
N GLN A 68 13.91 -6.89 -7.05
CA GLN A 68 15.36 -6.61 -7.04
C GLN A 68 15.68 -5.12 -6.91
N SER A 69 14.94 -4.26 -7.58
CA SER A 69 15.13 -2.81 -7.51
C SER A 69 14.64 -2.24 -6.18
N GLN A 70 13.60 -2.84 -5.58
CA GLN A 70 13.10 -2.45 -4.27
C GLN A 70 14.14 -2.81 -3.20
N SER A 71 14.62 -4.05 -3.22
CA SER A 71 15.68 -4.51 -2.33
C SER A 71 16.92 -3.63 -2.44
N ARG A 72 17.38 -3.35 -3.66
CA ARG A 72 18.54 -2.48 -3.88
C ARG A 72 18.33 -1.08 -3.33
N LEU A 73 17.16 -0.47 -3.57
CA LEU A 73 16.88 0.88 -3.07
C LEU A 73 16.87 0.89 -1.54
N ALA A 74 16.21 -0.07 -0.90
CA ALA A 74 16.16 -0.15 0.55
C ALA A 74 17.55 -0.44 1.16
N SER A 75 18.36 -1.33 0.55
CA SER A 75 19.75 -1.57 0.97
C SER A 75 20.66 -0.34 0.81
N THR A 76 20.31 0.62 -0.07
CA THR A 76 21.00 1.92 -0.14
C THR A 76 20.49 2.88 0.93
N VAL A 77 19.17 3.05 1.04
CA VAL A 77 18.56 4.11 1.87
C VAL A 77 18.68 3.80 3.36
N MET A 78 18.45 2.55 3.77
CA MET A 78 18.32 2.22 5.19
C MET A 78 19.62 2.40 5.97
N PRO A 79 20.80 1.91 5.51
CA PRO A 79 22.05 2.16 6.24
C PRO A 79 22.37 3.64 6.41
N ILE A 80 22.08 4.48 5.40
CA ILE A 80 22.31 5.92 5.48
C ILE A 80 21.34 6.55 6.48
N PHE A 81 20.05 6.19 6.42
CA PHE A 81 19.05 6.70 7.35
C PHE A 81 19.37 6.35 8.81
N LEU A 82 19.76 5.10 9.07
CA LEU A 82 20.06 4.63 10.43
C LEU A 82 21.31 5.33 11.01
N ASN A 83 22.36 5.51 10.19
CA ASN A 83 23.64 6.03 10.67
C ASN A 83 23.72 7.56 10.61
N ASP A 84 23.38 8.16 9.47
CA ASP A 84 23.63 9.58 9.20
C ASP A 84 22.46 10.46 9.65
N TYR A 85 21.26 9.87 9.76
CA TYR A 85 20.03 10.55 10.20
C TYR A 85 19.49 10.01 11.53
N GLU A 86 20.24 9.13 12.21
CA GLU A 86 19.91 8.57 13.52
C GLU A 86 18.51 7.92 13.59
N SER A 87 18.03 7.37 12.47
CA SER A 87 16.70 6.75 12.36
C SER A 87 15.52 7.71 12.63
N ASP A 88 15.73 9.02 12.50
CA ASP A 88 14.72 10.04 12.80
C ASP A 88 14.41 10.87 11.54
N LEU A 89 13.15 10.82 11.08
CA LEU A 89 12.71 11.59 9.91
C LEU A 89 12.95 13.10 10.07
N ARG A 90 12.93 13.62 11.31
CA ARG A 90 13.17 15.03 11.60
C ARG A 90 14.58 15.48 11.25
N ASN A 91 15.53 14.58 11.10
CA ASN A 91 16.88 14.93 10.67
C ASN A 91 16.98 15.18 9.15
N ILE A 92 15.95 14.81 8.38
CA ILE A 92 15.87 15.09 6.93
C ILE A 92 15.29 16.49 6.73
N GLN A 93 16.09 17.43 6.24
CA GLN A 93 15.69 18.85 6.17
C GLN A 93 15.43 19.32 4.75
N THR A 94 16.18 18.78 3.79
CA THR A 94 16.25 19.29 2.42
C THR A 94 16.02 18.22 1.37
N ASP A 95 15.76 18.66 0.14
CA ASP A 95 15.73 17.76 -1.01
C ASP A 95 17.13 17.17 -1.30
N GLU A 96 18.21 17.82 -0.86
CA GLU A 96 19.58 17.30 -0.93
C GLU A 96 19.78 16.14 0.04
N ASP A 97 19.22 16.21 1.26
CA ASP A 97 19.21 15.08 2.19
C ASP A 97 18.53 13.84 1.59
N CYS A 98 17.39 14.06 0.91
CA CYS A 98 16.71 12.97 0.22
C CYS A 98 17.56 12.37 -0.93
N GLN A 99 18.39 13.17 -1.60
CA GLN A 99 19.33 12.68 -2.61
C GLN A 99 20.47 11.89 -1.96
N ASN A 100 21.00 12.38 -0.84
CA ASN A 100 22.07 11.72 -0.09
C ASN A 100 21.63 10.37 0.48
N LEU A 101 20.37 10.26 0.90
CA LEU A 101 19.71 8.99 1.24
C LEU A 101 19.65 8.01 0.06
N GLY A 102 19.81 8.46 -1.19
CA GLY A 102 19.69 7.62 -2.37
C GLY A 102 18.25 7.44 -2.86
N LEU A 103 17.30 8.25 -2.38
CA LEU A 103 15.96 8.31 -2.94
C LEU A 103 15.99 8.97 -4.32
N TYR A 104 14.90 8.82 -5.09
CA TYR A 104 14.77 9.47 -6.40
C TYR A 104 13.41 10.16 -6.54
N PRO A 105 13.36 11.43 -6.98
CA PRO A 105 12.14 12.24 -6.94
C PRO A 105 11.09 11.76 -7.96
N LYS A 106 11.54 11.08 -9.02
CA LYS A 106 10.66 10.44 -10.02
C LYS A 106 9.83 9.30 -9.41
N LEU A 107 10.35 8.67 -8.37
CA LEU A 107 9.68 7.61 -7.65
C LEU A 107 8.94 8.26 -6.47
N VAL A 108 9.67 8.81 -5.49
CA VAL A 108 9.11 9.43 -4.28
C VAL A 108 9.39 10.93 -4.30
N PRO A 109 8.37 11.80 -4.44
CA PRO A 109 8.61 13.24 -4.35
C PRO A 109 9.26 13.58 -3.01
N TYR A 110 10.48 14.14 -3.03
CA TYR A 110 11.25 14.47 -1.81
C TYR A 110 10.48 15.35 -0.85
N GLN A 111 9.67 16.26 -1.40
CA GLN A 111 8.76 17.12 -0.66
C GLN A 111 7.88 16.38 0.35
N TRP A 112 7.56 15.09 0.14
CA TRP A 112 6.76 14.35 1.11
C TRP A 112 7.49 14.16 2.43
N ILE A 113 8.75 13.75 2.33
CA ILE A 113 9.59 13.47 3.49
C ILE A 113 9.97 14.79 4.15
N THR A 114 10.40 15.79 3.37
CA THR A 114 10.79 17.09 3.94
C THR A 114 9.60 17.86 4.53
N ASN A 115 8.38 17.77 3.95
CA ASN A 115 7.19 18.35 4.56
C ASN A 115 6.79 17.65 5.87
N LEU A 116 6.81 16.30 5.89
CA LEU A 116 6.52 15.54 7.12
C LEU A 116 7.54 15.86 8.21
N ALA A 117 8.83 15.83 7.86
CA ALA A 117 9.90 16.17 8.78
C ALA A 117 9.78 17.60 9.33
N SER A 118 9.44 18.58 8.47
CA SER A 118 9.19 19.97 8.90
C SER A 118 8.03 20.05 9.88
N TYR A 119 6.92 19.40 9.56
CA TYR A 119 5.75 19.36 10.42
C TYR A 119 6.08 18.77 11.80
N LEU A 120 6.77 17.63 11.86
CA LEU A 120 7.18 17.00 13.11
C LEU A 120 8.08 17.91 13.97
N ARG A 121 9.03 18.61 13.34
CA ARG A 121 9.87 19.61 14.02
C ARG A 121 9.05 20.81 14.53
N GLU A 122 8.18 21.36 13.69
CA GLU A 122 7.33 22.51 14.03
C GLU A 122 6.39 22.20 15.19
N GLN A 123 5.88 20.97 15.27
CA GLN A 123 5.04 20.51 16.36
C GLN A 123 5.82 19.95 17.56
N ASN A 124 7.16 19.91 17.47
CA ASN A 124 8.04 19.33 18.49
C ASN A 124 7.63 17.92 18.93
N MET A 125 7.33 17.05 17.96
CA MET A 125 6.95 15.65 18.21
C MET A 125 7.72 14.68 17.32
N SER A 126 7.93 13.47 17.79
CA SER A 126 8.42 12.34 16.98
C SER A 126 7.32 11.81 16.04
N PHE A 127 7.72 11.03 15.04
CA PHE A 127 6.73 10.39 14.16
C PHE A 127 5.91 9.33 14.90
N ALA A 128 6.51 8.64 15.90
CA ALA A 128 5.78 7.74 16.79
C ALA A 128 4.66 8.46 17.56
N GLU A 129 4.96 9.59 18.20
CA GLU A 129 3.95 10.41 18.90
C GLU A 129 2.87 10.93 17.94
N PHE A 130 3.26 11.33 16.72
CA PHE A 130 2.31 11.73 15.68
C PHE A 130 1.31 10.61 15.35
N LEU A 131 1.79 9.37 15.20
CA LEU A 131 0.94 8.21 14.96
C LEU A 131 0.09 7.83 16.17
N GLN A 132 0.62 7.94 17.39
CA GLN A 132 -0.14 7.72 18.63
C GLN A 132 -1.32 8.69 18.76
N ASN A 133 -1.15 9.95 18.37
CA ASN A 133 -2.23 10.94 18.35
C ASN A 133 -3.36 10.58 17.36
N MET A 134 -3.12 9.64 16.45
CA MET A 134 -4.07 9.19 15.44
C MET A 134 -4.63 7.78 15.70
N ASP A 135 -4.32 7.12 16.82
CA ASP A 135 -4.72 5.72 17.06
C ASP A 135 -6.25 5.52 17.02
N GLY A 136 -7.01 6.53 17.47
CA GLY A 136 -8.48 6.53 17.43
C GLY A 136 -9.10 6.75 16.05
N LEU A 137 -8.31 7.10 15.03
CA LEU A 137 -8.79 7.38 13.69
C LEU A 137 -8.89 6.11 12.84
N SER A 138 -9.79 6.13 11.85
CA SER A 138 -9.85 5.12 10.80
C SER A 138 -8.69 5.27 9.82
N GLY A 139 -8.36 4.20 9.08
CA GLY A 139 -7.27 4.25 8.10
C GLY A 139 -7.45 5.33 7.02
N LEU A 140 -8.68 5.65 6.64
CA LEU A 140 -8.98 6.74 5.69
C LEU A 140 -8.73 8.13 6.28
N GLU A 141 -9.06 8.33 7.56
CA GLU A 141 -8.78 9.60 8.26
C GLU A 141 -7.27 9.80 8.43
N ILE A 142 -6.54 8.77 8.85
CA ILE A 142 -5.06 8.80 8.94
C ILE A 142 -4.44 9.12 7.58
N ARG A 143 -4.98 8.54 6.50
CA ARG A 143 -4.53 8.79 5.13
C ARG A 143 -4.69 10.26 4.76
N ASP A 144 -5.83 10.86 5.11
CA ASP A 144 -6.12 12.25 4.78
C ASP A 144 -5.24 13.22 5.59
N GLU A 145 -4.98 12.92 6.86
CA GLU A 145 -4.02 13.67 7.70
C GLU A 145 -2.59 13.59 7.15
N LEU A 146 -2.09 12.38 6.89
CA LEU A 146 -0.76 12.17 6.29
C LEU A 146 -0.65 12.84 4.92
N LYS A 147 -1.71 12.80 4.11
CA LYS A 147 -1.75 13.47 2.81
C LYS A 147 -1.67 14.98 2.95
N GLN A 148 -2.36 15.56 3.94
CA GLN A 148 -2.31 16.99 4.22
C GLN A 148 -0.91 17.40 4.67
N VAL A 149 -0.32 16.69 5.63
CA VAL A 149 1.02 16.96 6.15
C VAL A 149 2.09 16.84 5.06
N THR A 150 2.07 15.74 4.29
CA THR A 150 3.04 15.51 3.21
C THR A 150 2.80 16.37 1.96
N LYS A 151 1.63 17.03 1.88
CA LYS A 151 1.11 17.72 0.68
C LYS A 151 1.06 16.80 -0.54
N ALA A 152 0.70 15.53 -0.31
CA ALA A 152 0.61 14.50 -1.33
C ALA A 152 -0.49 14.81 -2.37
N LYS A 153 -0.14 14.79 -3.66
CA LYS A 153 -1.14 14.81 -4.74
C LYS A 153 -1.91 13.50 -4.76
N SER A 154 -3.19 13.57 -5.15
CA SER A 154 -4.13 12.44 -5.19
C SER A 154 -3.57 11.19 -5.89
N THR A 155 -2.82 11.35 -6.97
CA THR A 155 -2.22 10.24 -7.74
C THR A 155 -1.20 9.40 -6.99
N PHE A 156 -0.67 9.90 -5.88
CA PHE A 156 0.39 9.23 -5.12
C PHE A 156 -0.09 8.71 -3.76
N VAL A 157 -1.30 9.08 -3.32
CA VAL A 157 -1.88 8.76 -2.01
C VAL A 157 -1.85 7.25 -1.70
N LYS A 158 -1.88 6.39 -2.72
CA LYS A 158 -1.81 4.93 -2.52
C LYS A 158 -0.66 4.46 -1.61
N ARG A 159 0.46 5.18 -1.57
CA ARG A 159 1.62 4.80 -0.75
C ARG A 159 1.37 5.04 0.73
N ILE A 160 0.69 6.13 1.03
CA ILE A 160 0.20 6.42 2.38
C ILE A 160 -0.81 5.34 2.78
N SER A 161 -1.73 4.97 1.88
CA SER A 161 -2.66 3.86 2.13
C SER A 161 -1.95 2.54 2.40
N ILE A 162 -0.94 2.18 1.60
CA ILE A 162 -0.14 0.97 1.79
C ILE A 162 0.57 1.00 3.14
N PHE A 163 1.21 2.12 3.51
CA PHE A 163 1.81 2.28 4.83
C PHE A 163 0.78 2.06 5.93
N ILE A 164 -0.38 2.70 5.87
CA ILE A 164 -1.42 2.57 6.90
C ILE A 164 -1.93 1.13 7.01
N ARG A 165 -2.19 0.46 5.88
CA ARG A 165 -2.65 -0.93 5.87
C ARG A 165 -1.59 -1.87 6.44
N ASP A 166 -0.37 -1.76 5.93
CA ASP A 166 0.68 -2.71 6.24
C ASP A 166 1.32 -2.44 7.59
N PHE A 167 1.37 -1.20 8.05
CA PHE A 167 2.05 -0.83 9.29
C PHE A 167 1.10 -0.60 10.46
N LEU A 168 0.02 0.15 10.22
CA LEU A 168 -0.95 0.49 11.26
C LEU A 168 -2.09 -0.51 11.35
N GLU A 169 -2.14 -1.47 10.41
CA GLU A 169 -3.17 -2.51 10.32
C GLU A 169 -4.59 -1.92 10.30
N LYS A 170 -4.75 -0.73 9.71
CA LYS A 170 -6.04 -0.06 9.54
C LYS A 170 -6.54 -0.22 8.11
N ASP A 171 -7.86 -0.27 7.97
CA ASP A 171 -8.54 -0.39 6.69
C ASP A 171 -8.19 0.76 5.72
N THR A 172 -7.50 0.42 4.64
CA THR A 172 -7.34 1.26 3.44
C THR A 172 -7.36 0.37 2.20
N PHE A 173 -7.44 0.97 1.02
CA PHE A 173 -7.50 0.25 -0.25
C PHE A 173 -6.66 0.98 -1.30
N GLY A 174 -5.34 0.80 -1.23
CA GLY A 174 -4.39 1.43 -2.15
C GLY A 174 -4.64 1.06 -3.61
N ILE A 175 -5.00 2.02 -4.47
CA ILE A 175 -5.30 1.74 -5.88
C ILE A 175 -4.08 2.06 -6.76
N ASP A 176 -3.36 1.03 -7.18
CA ASP A 176 -2.34 1.14 -8.23
C ASP A 176 -2.87 0.81 -9.63
N GLN A 177 -1.99 0.71 -10.62
CA GLN A 177 -2.38 0.37 -11.99
C GLN A 177 -2.91 -1.06 -12.13
N ASN A 178 -2.36 -2.03 -11.40
CA ASN A 178 -2.80 -3.42 -11.43
C ASN A 178 -4.19 -3.55 -10.82
N VAL A 179 -4.38 -2.98 -9.63
CA VAL A 179 -5.68 -2.92 -8.94
C VAL A 179 -6.71 -2.19 -9.79
N ARG A 180 -6.36 -1.02 -10.35
CA ARG A 180 -7.23 -0.25 -11.27
C ARG A 180 -7.67 -1.08 -12.48
N ASN A 181 -6.76 -1.84 -13.08
CA ASN A 181 -7.09 -2.69 -14.22
C ASN A 181 -8.13 -3.76 -13.85
N VAL A 182 -7.97 -4.40 -12.69
CA VAL A 182 -8.95 -5.38 -12.19
C VAL A 182 -10.29 -4.70 -11.93
N LEU A 183 -10.31 -3.61 -11.16
CA LEU A 183 -11.53 -2.86 -10.82
C LEU A 183 -12.34 -2.48 -12.06
N ASN A 184 -11.69 -1.92 -13.07
CA ASN A 184 -12.33 -1.55 -14.34
C ASN A 184 -12.96 -2.75 -15.04
N ARG A 185 -12.28 -3.90 -15.03
CA ARG A 185 -12.76 -5.14 -15.67
C ARG A 185 -13.94 -5.75 -14.92
N VAL A 186 -13.96 -5.67 -13.60
CA VAL A 186 -15.08 -6.17 -12.78
C VAL A 186 -16.14 -5.10 -12.48
N CYS A 187 -16.09 -3.96 -13.17
CA CYS A 187 -17.04 -2.84 -13.02
C CYS A 187 -17.18 -2.33 -11.57
N LEU A 188 -16.11 -2.37 -10.78
CA LEU A 188 -16.05 -1.79 -9.44
C LEU A 188 -15.56 -0.33 -9.50
N PRO A 189 -15.98 0.53 -8.56
CA PRO A 189 -15.57 1.93 -8.54
C PRO A 189 -14.06 2.07 -8.31
N VAL A 190 -13.43 3.02 -9.00
CA VAL A 190 -12.01 3.36 -8.78
C VAL A 190 -11.89 4.51 -7.78
N ASN A 191 -12.41 4.27 -6.58
CA ASN A 191 -12.42 5.21 -5.46
C ASN A 191 -12.22 4.42 -4.16
N GLU A 192 -11.15 4.74 -3.44
CA GLU A 192 -10.73 4.02 -2.23
C GLU A 192 -11.79 4.08 -1.13
N ASP A 193 -12.34 5.27 -0.85
CA ASP A 193 -13.33 5.48 0.22
C ASP A 193 -14.59 4.63 -0.01
N ILE A 194 -15.07 4.60 -1.27
CA ILE A 194 -16.20 3.77 -1.66
C ILE A 194 -15.87 2.29 -1.52
N LEU A 195 -14.67 1.84 -1.93
CA LEU A 195 -14.27 0.44 -1.84
C LEU A 195 -14.14 -0.02 -0.39
N VAL A 196 -13.53 0.77 0.50
CA VAL A 196 -13.44 0.45 1.93
C VAL A 196 -14.84 0.33 2.54
N ALA A 197 -15.75 1.26 2.24
CA ALA A 197 -17.13 1.19 2.71
C ALA A 197 -17.86 -0.05 2.17
N GLN A 198 -17.69 -0.38 0.88
CA GLN A 198 -18.29 -1.57 0.27
C GLN A 198 -17.75 -2.88 0.88
N CYS A 199 -16.43 -2.95 1.13
CA CYS A 199 -15.78 -4.08 1.78
C CYS A 199 -16.36 -4.32 3.19
N ARG A 200 -16.42 -3.27 4.02
CA ARG A 200 -17.01 -3.33 5.37
C ARG A 200 -18.46 -3.80 5.34
N ASN A 201 -19.27 -3.23 4.44
CA ASN A 201 -20.68 -3.62 4.28
C ASN A 201 -20.86 -5.07 3.83
N ALA A 202 -19.87 -5.63 3.13
CA ALA A 202 -19.84 -7.01 2.68
C ALA A 202 -19.15 -7.98 3.67
N GLY A 203 -18.59 -7.48 4.78
CA GLY A 203 -17.79 -8.30 5.69
C GLY A 203 -16.49 -8.83 5.07
N VAL A 204 -15.91 -8.08 4.12
CA VAL A 204 -14.66 -8.41 3.46
C VAL A 204 -13.57 -7.48 3.98
N ASP A 205 -12.39 -8.03 4.26
CA ASP A 205 -11.22 -7.25 4.66
C ASP A 205 -10.69 -6.41 3.47
N PRO A 206 -10.69 -5.07 3.54
CA PRO A 206 -10.28 -4.21 2.42
C PRO A 206 -8.81 -4.43 2.02
N GLY A 207 -7.92 -4.57 3.00
CA GLY A 207 -6.48 -4.72 2.76
C GLY A 207 -6.16 -6.02 2.05
N ARG A 208 -6.80 -7.12 2.44
CA ARG A 208 -6.67 -8.44 1.86
C ARG A 208 -7.25 -8.49 0.45
N LEU A 209 -8.42 -7.90 0.23
CA LEU A 209 -9.01 -7.84 -1.11
C LEU A 209 -8.14 -6.99 -2.07
N GLU A 210 -7.61 -5.85 -1.62
CA GLU A 210 -6.68 -5.05 -2.41
C GLU A 210 -5.48 -5.87 -2.87
N ARG A 211 -4.86 -6.64 -1.96
CA ARG A 211 -3.70 -7.48 -2.28
C ARG A 211 -4.04 -8.56 -3.30
N LEU A 212 -5.21 -9.19 -3.16
CA LEU A 212 -5.71 -10.16 -4.14
C LEU A 212 -5.90 -9.49 -5.51
N PHE A 213 -6.44 -8.27 -5.56
CA PHE A 213 -6.58 -7.50 -6.80
C PHE A 213 -5.24 -7.12 -7.40
N TYR A 214 -4.26 -6.74 -6.58
CA TYR A 214 -2.90 -6.45 -7.05
C TYR A 214 -2.28 -7.69 -7.71
N LEU A 215 -2.26 -8.84 -7.03
CA LEU A 215 -1.70 -10.09 -7.54
C LEU A 215 -2.42 -10.55 -8.80
N HIS A 216 -3.75 -10.51 -8.79
CA HIS A 216 -4.56 -10.87 -9.94
C HIS A 216 -4.30 -9.96 -11.14
N GLY A 217 -4.19 -8.65 -10.89
CA GLY A 217 -3.83 -7.65 -11.89
C GLY A 217 -2.48 -7.94 -12.52
N LYS A 218 -1.45 -8.17 -11.69
CA LYS A 218 -0.07 -8.44 -12.07
C LYS A 218 0.08 -9.73 -12.90
N ARG A 219 -0.58 -10.82 -12.49
CA ARG A 219 -0.35 -12.16 -13.06
C ARG A 219 -1.34 -12.55 -14.16
N MET A 220 -2.63 -12.28 -13.97
CA MET A 220 -3.68 -12.76 -14.87
C MET A 220 -4.14 -11.67 -15.84
N CYS A 221 -4.41 -10.46 -15.35
CA CYS A 221 -4.98 -9.43 -16.21
C CYS A 221 -3.99 -8.93 -17.27
N GLN A 222 -2.69 -8.95 -16.98
CA GLN A 222 -1.61 -8.62 -17.91
C GLN A 222 -1.37 -9.71 -18.97
N SER A 223 -1.42 -11.00 -18.60
CA SER A 223 -1.22 -12.12 -19.53
C SER A 223 -2.37 -12.32 -20.52
N ARG A 224 -3.56 -11.75 -20.23
CA ARG A 224 -4.80 -11.90 -21.00
C ARG A 224 -5.31 -13.34 -21.07
N GLU A 225 -4.98 -14.17 -20.09
CA GLU A 225 -5.48 -15.55 -19.96
C GLU A 225 -6.93 -15.59 -19.45
N CYS A 226 -7.85 -14.92 -20.17
CA CYS A 226 -9.23 -14.71 -19.72
C CYS A 226 -10.04 -16.01 -19.54
N ASN A 227 -9.71 -17.07 -20.28
CA ASN A 227 -10.43 -18.34 -20.20
C ASN A 227 -10.16 -19.10 -18.89
N ALA A 228 -8.97 -18.90 -18.29
CA ALA A 228 -8.57 -19.50 -17.02
C ALA A 228 -8.79 -18.55 -15.83
N CYS A 229 -9.36 -17.36 -16.06
CA CYS A 229 -9.51 -16.35 -15.03
C CYS A 229 -10.65 -16.72 -14.06
N PRO A 230 -10.39 -16.85 -12.73
CA PRO A 230 -11.39 -17.29 -11.74
C PRO A 230 -12.56 -16.32 -11.57
N ILE A 231 -12.42 -15.08 -12.06
CA ILE A 231 -13.44 -14.03 -12.01
C ILE A 231 -13.94 -13.65 -13.41
N ASN A 232 -13.71 -14.48 -14.44
CA ASN A 232 -14.11 -14.20 -15.82
C ASN A 232 -15.61 -13.97 -15.99
N VAL A 233 -16.45 -14.69 -15.24
CA VAL A 233 -17.92 -14.52 -15.23
C VAL A 233 -18.34 -13.12 -14.77
N ASN A 234 -17.50 -12.45 -13.98
CA ASN A 234 -17.69 -11.10 -13.47
C ASN A 234 -16.95 -10.04 -14.31
N CYS A 235 -16.13 -10.47 -15.29
CA CYS A 235 -15.33 -9.60 -16.12
C CYS A 235 -16.14 -9.07 -17.33
N ARG A 236 -16.25 -7.75 -17.42
CA ARG A 236 -16.85 -7.03 -18.55
C ARG A 236 -16.22 -7.45 -19.88
N ASP A 237 -14.89 -7.43 -19.96
CA ASP A 237 -14.16 -7.70 -21.21
C ASP A 237 -14.39 -9.13 -21.71
N HIS A 238 -14.68 -10.08 -20.83
CA HIS A 238 -15.02 -11.45 -21.23
C HIS A 238 -16.45 -11.52 -21.78
N ARG A 239 -17.41 -10.84 -21.14
CA ARG A 239 -18.83 -10.83 -21.54
C ARG A 239 -19.10 -10.21 -22.93
N PHE A 240 -18.18 -9.40 -23.46
CA PHE A 240 -18.33 -8.77 -24.78
C PHE A 240 -17.49 -9.43 -25.90
N ASN A 241 -16.71 -10.47 -25.59
CA ASN A 241 -15.89 -11.22 -26.56
C ASN A 241 -16.40 -12.65 -26.80
N ILE A 242 -17.59 -12.98 -26.29
CA ILE A 242 -18.37 -14.20 -26.57
C ILE A 242 -19.60 -13.75 -27.36
#